data_AF-A0A2H0LXI8-F1
#
_entry.id   AF-A0A2H0LXI8-F1
#
_cell.length_a   1.000
_cell.length_b   1.000
_cell.length_c   1.000
_cell.angle_alpha   90.00
_cell.angle_beta   90.00
_cell.angle_gamma   90.00
#
_symmetry.space_group_name_H-M   'P 1'
#
loop_
_entity.id
_entity.type
_entity.pdbx_description
1 polymer ?
#
loop_
_entity_poly.entity_id
_entity_poly.type
_entity_poly.pdbx_seq_one_letter_code
_entity_poly.pdbx_strand_id
1 'polypeptide(L)'
;MCVNKILIILGTVSALLWGFVIWMSFGIPQSVCSFLDKVSFGLIHGEIMRMTNGFHYDVNNHDMPTVVFLIVFALLFLIYLFTIFKCEKGRDKKHALGIILFFAVIFRIILLPSVLIHENDIYRYLWDGKSAVHQVNPYKYASADLFMHESGFEKDFYDDYKDITIKGKGFTAHDKAQLDKLIGLRDANPTYYARIGHWQVPTIYPPMAQLVFMLSALLKADSILL
;
A
#
# COMPACT_ATOMS: atom_id res chain seq x y z
N MET A 1 -24.16 -30.87 6.68
CA MET A 1 -24.58 -29.65 5.96
C MET A 1 -24.05 -29.73 4.53
N CYS A 2 -24.84 -29.39 3.50
CA CYS A 2 -24.36 -29.39 2.11
C CYS A 2 -23.18 -28.42 1.95
N VAL A 3 -22.15 -28.78 1.17
CA VAL A 3 -20.94 -27.95 0.95
C VAL A 3 -21.29 -26.53 0.54
N ASN A 4 -22.31 -26.36 -0.31
CA ASN A 4 -22.78 -25.04 -0.74
C ASN A 4 -23.27 -24.17 0.43
N LYS A 5 -23.98 -24.75 1.42
CA LYS A 5 -24.44 -24.00 2.60
C LYS A 5 -23.25 -23.56 3.47
N ILE A 6 -22.24 -24.42 3.61
CA ILE A 6 -21.00 -24.07 4.33
C ILE A 6 -20.30 -22.92 3.61
N LEU A 7 -20.13 -23.00 2.29
CA LEU A 7 -19.50 -21.95 1.50
C LEU A 7 -20.21 -20.60 1.60
N ILE A 8 -21.55 -20.61 1.59
CA ILE A 8 -22.33 -19.37 1.78
C ILE A 8 -22.08 -18.79 3.17
N ILE A 9 -22.12 -19.61 4.22
CA ILE A 9 -21.90 -19.13 5.59
C ILE A 9 -20.48 -18.58 5.75
N LEU A 10 -19.46 -19.33 5.34
CA LEU A 10 -18.06 -18.91 5.46
C LEU A 10 -17.77 -17.69 4.59
N GLY A 11 -18.32 -17.64 3.38
CA GLY A 11 -18.21 -16.48 2.48
C GLY A 11 -18.82 -15.22 3.10
N THR A 12 -20.02 -15.32 3.68
CA THR A 12 -20.68 -14.20 4.35
C THR A 12 -19.88 -13.71 5.57
N VAL A 13 -19.38 -14.63 6.41
CA VAL A 13 -18.54 -14.26 7.55
C VAL A 13 -17.26 -13.56 7.09
N SER A 14 -16.59 -14.09 6.07
CA SER A 14 -15.40 -13.44 5.49
C SER A 14 -15.72 -12.07 4.89
N ALA A 15 -16.89 -11.89 4.26
CA ALA A 15 -17.31 -10.59 3.73
C ALA A 15 -17.47 -9.54 4.85
N LEU A 16 -18.06 -9.93 5.99
CA LEU A 16 -18.20 -9.05 7.15
C LEU A 16 -16.85 -8.70 7.77
N LEU A 17 -15.93 -9.68 7.88
CA LEU A 17 -14.57 -9.44 8.37
C LEU A 17 -13.80 -8.50 7.43
N TRP A 18 -13.92 -8.67 6.11
CA TRP A 18 -13.34 -7.74 5.16
C TRP A 18 -13.95 -6.34 5.26
N GLY A 19 -15.27 -6.24 5.40
CA GLY A 19 -15.95 -4.96 5.65
C GLY A 19 -15.42 -4.25 6.90
N PHE A 20 -15.16 -5.01 7.97
CA PHE A 20 -14.50 -4.48 9.17
C PHE A 20 -13.07 -3.99 8.88
N VAL A 21 -12.27 -4.73 8.11
CA VAL A 21 -10.93 -4.30 7.69
C VAL A 21 -10.98 -2.96 6.95
N ILE A 22 -11.93 -2.76 6.03
CA ILE A 22 -12.05 -1.48 5.31
C ILE A 22 -12.46 -0.36 6.24
N TRP A 23 -13.44 -0.59 7.10
CA TRP A 23 -13.88 0.45 8.03
C TRP A 23 -12.74 0.87 8.97
N MET A 24 -12.01 -0.12 9.49
CA MET A 24 -10.78 0.11 10.25
C MET A 24 -9.71 0.80 9.42
N SER A 25 -9.61 0.53 8.11
CA SER A 25 -8.61 1.14 7.25
C SER A 25 -8.72 2.66 7.22
N PHE A 26 -9.94 3.19 7.21
CA PHE A 26 -10.21 4.63 7.25
C PHE A 26 -10.07 5.26 8.64
N GLY A 27 -10.06 4.44 9.69
CA GLY A 27 -10.22 4.88 11.07
C GLY A 27 -11.66 4.70 11.55
N ILE A 28 -11.82 3.99 12.67
CA ILE A 28 -13.11 3.76 13.33
C ILE A 28 -13.46 4.98 14.19
N PRO A 29 -14.71 5.47 14.19
CA PRO A 29 -15.12 6.59 15.03
C PRO A 29 -14.78 6.39 16.51
N GLN A 30 -14.24 7.43 17.16
CA GLN A 30 -13.84 7.41 18.58
C GLN A 30 -14.95 6.93 19.51
N SER A 31 -16.21 7.25 19.21
CA SER A 31 -17.38 6.81 19.99
C SER A 31 -17.54 5.29 19.98
N VAL A 32 -17.31 4.65 18.83
CA VAL A 32 -17.37 3.19 18.67
C VAL A 32 -16.21 2.54 19.40
N CYS A 33 -14.97 3.03 19.23
CA CYS A 33 -13.82 2.53 19.96
C CYS A 33 -13.99 2.67 21.48
N SER A 34 -14.49 3.80 21.96
CA SER A 34 -14.77 4.02 23.39
C SER A 34 -15.86 3.08 23.92
N PHE A 35 -16.85 2.73 23.09
CA PHE A 35 -17.85 1.72 23.45
C PHE A 35 -17.24 0.32 23.53
N LEU A 36 -16.46 -0.09 22.52
CA LEU A 36 -15.77 -1.38 22.50
C LEU A 36 -14.80 -1.53 23.68
N ASP A 37 -14.10 -0.46 24.03
CA ASP A 37 -13.18 -0.42 25.15
C ASP A 37 -13.90 -0.72 26.48
N LYS A 38 -15.04 -0.06 26.72
CA LYS A 38 -15.90 -0.33 27.88
C LYS A 38 -16.39 -1.76 27.93
N VAL A 39 -16.84 -2.30 26.79
CA VAL A 39 -17.31 -3.70 26.70
C VAL A 39 -16.17 -4.69 26.93
N SER A 40 -14.95 -4.34 26.54
CA SER A 40 -13.74 -5.16 26.77
C SER A 40 -13.14 -4.99 28.18
N PHE A 41 -13.79 -4.21 29.05
CA PHE A 41 -13.27 -3.85 30.38
C PHE A 41 -11.86 -3.22 30.35
N GLY A 42 -11.51 -2.55 29.25
CA GLY A 42 -10.20 -1.90 29.08
C GLY A 42 -9.03 -2.85 28.87
N LEU A 43 -9.25 -4.16 28.72
CA LEU A 43 -8.16 -5.16 28.61
C LEU A 43 -7.24 -4.94 27.40
N ILE A 44 -7.78 -4.39 26.32
CA ILE A 44 -7.09 -4.15 25.05
C ILE A 44 -7.23 -2.69 24.60
N HIS A 45 -7.32 -1.76 25.56
CA HIS A 45 -7.55 -0.34 25.31
C HIS A 45 -6.63 0.24 24.22
N GLY A 46 -5.32 -0.02 24.31
CA GLY A 46 -4.35 0.49 23.34
C GLY A 46 -4.65 0.04 21.91
N GLU A 47 -4.96 -1.24 21.70
CA GLU A 47 -5.28 -1.75 20.37
C GLU A 47 -6.62 -1.24 19.85
N ILE A 48 -7.61 -1.07 20.73
CA ILE A 48 -8.91 -0.51 20.36
C ILE A 48 -8.77 0.96 19.95
N MET A 49 -8.01 1.74 20.70
CA MET A 49 -7.84 3.17 20.41
C MET A 49 -7.00 3.40 19.15
N ARG A 50 -6.03 2.54 18.84
CA ARG A 50 -5.30 2.61 17.55
C ARG A 50 -6.20 2.45 16.33
N MET A 51 -7.36 1.79 16.46
CA MET A 51 -8.31 1.66 15.34
C MET A 51 -8.88 2.99 14.88
N THR A 52 -8.81 4.04 15.69
CA THR A 52 -9.29 5.38 15.30
C THR A 52 -8.35 6.05 14.31
N ASN A 53 -7.07 5.66 14.30
CA ASN A 53 -6.05 6.23 13.43
C ASN A 53 -6.12 5.70 12.00
N GLY A 54 -6.57 4.46 11.80
CA GLY A 54 -6.53 3.80 10.49
C GLY A 54 -5.11 3.61 9.95
N PHE A 55 -4.96 3.54 8.62
CA PHE A 55 -3.66 3.35 7.94
C PHE A 55 -3.37 4.51 6.99
N HIS A 56 -3.42 5.74 7.49
CA HIS A 56 -3.06 6.93 6.69
C HIS A 56 -1.54 7.14 6.68
N TYR A 57 -1.04 7.75 5.60
CA TYR A 57 0.40 7.96 5.37
C TYR A 57 1.09 8.76 6.49
N ASP A 58 0.37 9.71 7.09
CA ASP A 58 0.84 10.61 8.13
C ASP A 58 0.80 10.00 9.55
N VAL A 59 0.23 8.81 9.68
CA VAL A 59 0.18 8.06 10.95
C VAL A 59 1.46 7.25 11.10
N ASN A 60 2.08 7.26 12.28
CA ASN A 60 3.23 6.40 12.56
C ASN A 60 2.79 4.92 12.58
N ASN A 61 3.59 4.02 12.00
CA ASN A 61 3.30 2.58 11.96
C ASN A 61 2.98 1.97 13.35
N HIS A 62 3.57 2.50 14.42
CA HIS A 62 3.30 2.06 15.79
C HIS A 62 1.91 2.44 16.32
N ASP A 63 1.30 3.46 15.73
CA ASP A 63 -0.02 3.98 16.11
C ASP A 63 -1.14 3.44 15.21
N MET A 64 -0.79 2.77 14.11
CA MET A 64 -1.75 2.07 13.25
C MET A 64 -2.32 0.82 13.95
N PRO A 65 -3.56 0.38 13.62
CA PRO A 65 -4.20 -0.79 14.22
C PRO A 65 -3.68 -2.12 13.66
N THR A 66 -2.36 -2.26 13.58
CA THR A 66 -1.65 -3.37 12.95
C THR A 66 -1.97 -4.71 13.61
N VAL A 67 -2.04 -4.76 14.95
CA VAL A 67 -2.32 -6.01 15.69
C VAL A 67 -3.73 -6.50 15.38
N VAL A 68 -4.72 -5.61 15.45
CA VAL A 68 -6.13 -5.95 15.14
C VAL A 68 -6.25 -6.44 13.69
N PHE A 69 -5.60 -5.76 12.75
CA PHE A 69 -5.53 -6.19 11.36
C PHE A 69 -4.97 -7.60 11.22
N LEU A 70 -3.82 -7.90 11.84
CA LEU A 70 -3.20 -9.22 11.76
C LEU A 70 -4.06 -10.32 12.38
N ILE A 71 -4.78 -10.03 13.47
CA ILE A 71 -5.73 -10.99 14.07
C ILE A 71 -6.87 -11.29 13.09
N VAL A 72 -7.52 -10.26 12.52
CA VAL A 72 -8.61 -10.45 11.56
C VAL A 72 -8.13 -11.16 10.31
N PHE A 73 -6.94 -10.82 9.82
CA PHE A 73 -6.31 -11.47 8.67
C PHE A 73 -6.00 -12.95 8.96
N ALA A 74 -5.49 -13.27 10.15
CA ALA A 74 -5.26 -14.65 10.57
C ALA A 74 -6.59 -15.44 10.65
N LEU A 75 -7.67 -14.85 11.17
CA LEU A 75 -8.99 -15.47 11.20
C LEU A 75 -9.52 -15.74 9.78
N LEU A 76 -9.40 -14.77 8.88
CA LEU A 76 -9.74 -14.93 7.46
C LEU A 76 -8.94 -16.06 6.80
N PHE A 77 -7.64 -16.15 7.10
CA PHE A 77 -6.78 -17.23 6.62
C PHE A 77 -7.20 -18.60 7.16
N LEU A 78 -7.57 -18.70 8.45
CA LEU A 78 -8.10 -19.93 9.04
C LEU A 78 -9.44 -20.35 8.41
N ILE A 79 -10.34 -19.40 8.13
CA ILE A 79 -11.60 -19.66 7.40
C ILE A 79 -11.29 -20.18 5.99
N TYR A 80 -10.32 -19.59 5.30
CA TYR A 80 -9.86 -20.03 3.98
C TYR A 80 -9.34 -21.47 4.03
N LEU A 81 -8.43 -21.80 4.95
CA LEU A 81 -7.91 -23.16 5.12
C LEU A 81 -9.02 -24.17 5.41
N PHE A 82 -9.92 -23.82 6.35
CA PHE A 82 -11.07 -24.66 6.67
C PHE A 82 -11.98 -24.90 5.46
N THR A 83 -12.16 -23.87 4.62
CA THR A 83 -12.94 -23.96 3.37
C THR A 83 -12.34 -24.96 2.40
N ILE A 84 -11.02 -24.95 2.22
CA ILE A 84 -10.30 -25.91 1.35
C ILE A 84 -10.60 -27.35 1.78
N PHE A 85 -10.40 -27.67 3.06
CA PHE A 85 -10.62 -29.03 3.58
C PHE A 85 -12.06 -29.51 3.44
N LYS A 86 -13.04 -28.60 3.40
CA LYS A 86 -14.46 -28.93 3.20
C LYS A 86 -14.82 -29.09 1.72
N CYS A 87 -14.19 -28.33 0.83
CA CYS A 87 -14.41 -28.44 -0.61
C CYS A 87 -13.89 -29.76 -1.19
N GLU A 88 -12.77 -30.30 -0.70
CA GLU A 88 -12.21 -31.56 -1.20
C GLU A 88 -13.12 -32.78 -0.99
N LYS A 89 -14.00 -32.74 0.02
CA LYS A 89 -14.87 -33.86 0.40
C LYS A 89 -16.28 -33.79 -0.24
N GLY A 90 -16.54 -32.81 -1.11
CA GLY A 90 -17.86 -32.49 -1.66
C GLY A 90 -18.21 -33.17 -2.99
N ARG A 91 -19.49 -33.55 -3.16
CA ARG A 91 -20.04 -34.15 -4.39
C ARG A 91 -20.54 -33.14 -5.43
N ASP A 92 -20.85 -31.91 -5.04
CA ASP A 92 -21.49 -30.88 -5.89
C ASP A 92 -20.52 -29.77 -6.31
N LYS A 93 -19.65 -30.09 -7.27
CA LYS A 93 -18.50 -29.22 -7.64
C LYS A 93 -18.88 -28.00 -8.49
N LYS A 94 -19.93 -28.09 -9.32
CA LYS A 94 -20.30 -27.01 -10.26
C LYS A 94 -20.91 -25.80 -9.54
N HIS A 95 -21.80 -26.02 -8.58
CA HIS A 95 -22.39 -24.93 -7.80
C HIS A 95 -21.40 -24.30 -6.81
N ALA A 96 -20.50 -25.11 -6.24
CA ALA A 96 -19.43 -24.61 -5.36
C ALA A 96 -18.54 -23.57 -6.06
N LEU A 97 -18.13 -23.83 -7.32
CA LEU A 97 -17.31 -22.88 -8.09
C LEU A 97 -18.02 -21.53 -8.28
N GLY A 98 -19.31 -21.54 -8.64
CA GLY A 98 -20.09 -20.31 -8.79
C GLY A 98 -20.17 -19.49 -7.50
N ILE A 99 -20.35 -20.14 -6.35
CA ILE A 99 -20.37 -19.48 -5.04
C ILE A 99 -19.00 -18.87 -4.71
N ILE A 100 -17.92 -19.60 -4.96
CA ILE A 100 -16.55 -19.11 -4.74
C ILE A 100 -16.27 -17.88 -5.60
N LEU A 101 -16.60 -17.93 -6.90
CA LEU A 101 -16.43 -16.80 -7.81
C LEU A 101 -17.29 -15.59 -7.39
N PHE A 102 -18.53 -15.82 -6.98
CA PHE A 102 -19.40 -14.77 -6.45
C PHE A 102 -18.77 -14.05 -5.26
N PHE A 103 -18.32 -14.80 -4.23
CA PHE A 103 -17.66 -14.19 -3.07
C PHE A 103 -16.31 -13.56 -3.43
N ALA A 104 -15.55 -14.13 -4.36
CA ALA A 104 -14.30 -13.54 -4.83
C ALA A 104 -14.51 -12.16 -5.48
N VAL A 105 -15.62 -11.95 -6.18
CA VAL A 105 -16.02 -10.64 -6.70
C VAL A 105 -16.47 -9.72 -5.58
N ILE A 106 -17.32 -10.20 -4.66
CA ILE A 106 -17.76 -9.41 -3.49
C ILE A 106 -16.58 -8.92 -2.66
N PHE A 107 -15.61 -9.77 -2.34
CA PHE A 107 -14.45 -9.37 -1.55
C PHE A 107 -13.64 -8.27 -2.25
N ARG A 108 -13.52 -8.31 -3.58
CA ARG A 108 -12.86 -7.25 -4.36
C ARG A 108 -13.65 -5.95 -4.34
N ILE A 109 -14.98 -6.00 -4.48
CA ILE A 109 -15.84 -4.82 -4.42
C ILE A 109 -15.76 -4.18 -3.02
N ILE A 110 -15.80 -5.01 -1.99
CA ILE A 110 -15.66 -4.60 -0.60
C ILE A 110 -14.30 -3.90 -0.43
N LEU A 111 -13.19 -4.50 -0.86
CA LEU A 111 -11.84 -3.96 -0.70
C LEU A 111 -11.49 -2.77 -1.60
N LEU A 112 -12.17 -2.57 -2.73
CA LEU A 112 -11.85 -1.52 -3.70
C LEU A 112 -11.67 -0.10 -3.10
N PRO A 113 -12.53 0.38 -2.17
CA PRO A 113 -12.35 1.69 -1.55
C PRO A 113 -11.27 1.75 -0.45
N SER A 114 -10.66 0.64 -0.02
CA SER A 114 -9.76 0.66 1.14
C SER A 114 -8.58 1.60 0.94
N VAL A 115 -8.11 2.23 2.03
CA VAL A 115 -6.79 2.87 2.00
C VAL A 115 -5.68 1.82 1.96
N LEU A 116 -4.50 2.22 1.49
CA LEU A 116 -3.34 1.34 1.42
C LEU A 116 -2.86 0.99 2.83
N ILE A 117 -2.85 -0.31 3.15
CA ILE A 117 -2.44 -0.82 4.46
C ILE A 117 -0.95 -1.15 4.41
N HIS A 118 -0.12 -0.41 5.16
CA HIS A 118 1.33 -0.62 5.24
C HIS A 118 2.06 -0.57 3.89
N GLU A 119 1.54 0.23 2.96
CA GLU A 119 2.09 0.32 1.60
C GLU A 119 2.34 1.79 1.24
N ASN A 120 3.60 2.11 0.94
CA ASN A 120 4.05 3.46 0.58
C ASN A 120 4.89 3.48 -0.72
N ASP A 121 5.25 2.33 -1.30
CA ASP A 121 6.06 2.26 -2.52
C ASP A 121 5.29 2.73 -3.75
N ILE A 122 3.96 2.82 -3.66
CA ILE A 122 3.10 3.39 -4.71
C ILE A 122 3.59 4.76 -5.20
N TYR A 123 4.08 5.62 -4.30
CA TYR A 123 4.57 6.95 -4.66
C TYR A 123 5.86 6.87 -5.46
N ARG A 124 6.74 5.91 -5.13
CA ARG A 124 7.95 5.64 -5.89
C ARG A 124 7.60 5.09 -7.28
N TYR A 125 6.65 4.17 -7.36
CA TYR A 125 6.19 3.62 -8.64
C TYR A 125 5.61 4.68 -9.58
N LEU A 126 4.75 5.57 -9.06
CA LEU A 126 4.19 6.68 -9.82
C LEU A 126 5.29 7.65 -10.30
N TRP A 127 6.25 7.96 -9.43
CA TRP A 127 7.38 8.82 -9.77
C TRP A 127 8.27 8.21 -10.86
N ASP A 128 8.60 6.93 -10.75
CA ASP A 128 9.44 6.24 -11.72
C ASP A 128 8.73 6.12 -13.08
N GLY A 129 7.42 5.81 -13.06
CA GLY A 129 6.58 5.79 -14.25
C GLY A 129 6.53 7.16 -14.94
N LYS A 130 6.34 8.24 -14.16
CA LYS A 130 6.39 9.62 -14.68
C LYS A 130 7.77 9.94 -15.28
N SER A 131 8.85 9.60 -14.59
CA SER A 131 10.22 9.77 -15.07
C SER A 131 10.43 9.07 -16.42
N ALA A 132 9.99 7.82 -16.53
CA ALA A 132 10.10 7.00 -17.74
C ALA A 132 9.28 7.55 -18.93
N VAL A 133 8.04 8.01 -18.70
CA VAL A 133 7.21 8.68 -19.74
C VAL A 133 7.93 9.91 -20.30
N HIS A 134 8.65 10.63 -19.43
CA HIS A 134 9.46 11.77 -19.81
C HIS A 134 10.87 11.39 -20.30
N GLN A 135 11.11 10.13 -20.68
CA GLN A 135 12.37 9.63 -21.23
C GLN A 135 13.57 9.78 -20.27
N VAL A 136 13.31 9.90 -18.97
CA VAL A 136 14.34 9.92 -17.93
C VAL A 136 14.46 8.53 -17.34
N ASN A 137 15.67 7.96 -17.30
CA ASN A 137 15.90 6.60 -16.81
C ASN A 137 15.80 6.51 -15.27
N PRO A 138 14.76 5.86 -14.69
CA PRO A 138 14.58 5.81 -13.23
C PRO A 138 15.59 4.88 -12.53
N TYR A 139 16.24 3.98 -13.26
CA TYR A 139 17.33 3.14 -12.75
C TYR A 139 18.64 3.91 -12.58
N LYS A 140 18.76 5.08 -13.22
CA LYS A 140 19.96 5.91 -13.16
C LYS A 140 19.88 6.98 -12.07
N TYR A 141 18.70 7.56 -11.84
CA TYR A 141 18.53 8.70 -10.94
C TYR A 141 17.65 8.32 -9.74
N ALA A 142 18.20 8.45 -8.54
CA ALA A 142 17.41 8.38 -7.31
C ALA A 142 16.54 9.63 -7.18
N SER A 143 15.44 9.57 -6.42
CA SER A 143 14.67 10.80 -6.14
C SER A 143 15.55 11.83 -5.43
N ALA A 144 16.43 11.38 -4.52
CA ALA A 144 17.38 12.23 -3.80
C ALA A 144 18.42 12.92 -4.69
N ASP A 145 18.67 12.43 -5.92
CA ASP A 145 19.62 13.09 -6.84
C ASP A 145 19.16 14.53 -7.18
N LEU A 146 17.84 14.81 -7.13
CA LEU A 146 17.31 16.16 -7.33
C LEU A 146 17.81 17.10 -6.23
N PHE A 147 17.70 16.69 -4.97
CA PHE A 147 18.18 17.47 -3.82
C PHE A 147 19.69 17.71 -3.89
N MET A 148 20.47 16.68 -4.25
CA MET A 148 21.92 16.79 -4.39
C MET A 148 22.30 17.80 -5.48
N HIS A 149 21.61 17.77 -6.62
CA HIS A 149 21.84 18.69 -7.73
C HIS A 149 21.45 20.14 -7.38
N GLU A 150 20.27 20.36 -6.80
CA GLU A 150 19.83 21.71 -6.39
C GLU A 150 20.72 22.32 -5.31
N SER A 151 21.23 21.49 -4.39
CA SER A 151 22.11 21.93 -3.31
C SER A 151 23.58 22.07 -3.75
N GLY A 152 23.92 21.63 -4.97
CA GLY A 152 25.30 21.60 -5.46
C GLY A 152 26.20 20.62 -4.71
N PHE A 153 25.63 19.57 -4.11
CA PHE A 153 26.38 18.53 -3.40
C PHE A 153 26.92 17.46 -4.36
N GLU A 154 28.23 17.28 -4.36
CA GLU A 154 28.91 16.24 -5.16
C GLU A 154 29.46 15.10 -4.30
N LYS A 155 29.57 15.31 -2.98
CA LYS A 155 30.08 14.33 -2.01
C LYS A 155 28.94 13.64 -1.27
N ASP A 156 29.25 12.53 -0.61
CA ASP A 156 28.31 11.81 0.26
C ASP A 156 27.64 12.78 1.24
N PHE A 157 26.31 12.68 1.34
CA PHE A 157 25.49 13.42 2.30
C PHE A 157 25.29 12.55 3.53
N TYR A 158 25.57 13.10 4.72
CA TYR A 158 25.55 12.39 5.98
C TYR A 158 24.40 12.85 6.87
N ASP A 159 23.85 11.95 7.68
CA ASP A 159 22.92 12.32 8.75
C ASP A 159 23.66 12.81 10.02
N ASP A 160 22.88 13.15 11.06
CA ASP A 160 23.39 13.62 12.35
C ASP A 160 24.28 12.58 13.07
N TYR A 161 24.20 11.31 12.69
CA TYR A 161 25.00 10.21 13.24
C TYR A 161 26.23 9.86 12.40
N LYS A 162 26.50 10.63 11.34
CA LYS A 162 27.59 10.43 10.35
C LYS A 162 27.43 9.16 9.51
N ASP A 163 26.22 8.65 9.39
CA ASP A 163 25.93 7.60 8.42
C ASP A 163 25.64 8.22 7.05
N ILE A 164 26.02 7.51 5.99
CA ILE A 164 25.87 8.00 4.61
C ILE A 164 24.42 7.82 4.18
N THR A 165 23.70 8.92 4.04
CA THR A 165 22.29 8.95 3.68
C THR A 165 22.10 8.98 2.17
N ILE A 166 22.93 9.75 1.44
CA ILE A 166 22.90 9.80 -0.03
C ILE A 166 24.34 9.70 -0.54
N LYS A 167 24.59 8.79 -1.46
CA LYS A 167 25.90 8.63 -2.09
C LYS A 167 26.17 9.79 -3.04
N GLY A 168 27.33 10.41 -2.89
CA GLY A 168 27.80 11.48 -3.77
C GLY A 168 27.98 10.98 -5.19
N LYS A 169 27.59 11.81 -6.16
CA LYS A 169 27.62 11.48 -7.58
C LYS A 169 28.00 12.72 -8.37
N GLY A 170 28.98 12.56 -9.27
CA GLY A 170 29.29 13.60 -10.24
C GLY A 170 28.23 13.62 -11.33
N PHE A 171 27.55 14.76 -11.50
CA PHE A 171 26.55 14.95 -12.56
C PHE A 171 27.20 15.60 -13.79
N THR A 172 27.20 14.90 -14.92
CA THR A 172 27.59 15.47 -16.21
C THR A 172 26.60 16.56 -16.64
N ALA A 173 26.94 17.36 -17.66
CA ALA A 173 26.01 18.34 -18.21
C ALA A 173 24.69 17.71 -18.68
N HIS A 174 24.74 16.48 -19.22
CA HIS A 174 23.54 15.73 -19.60
C HIS A 174 22.73 15.31 -18.36
N ASP A 175 23.37 14.84 -17.31
CA ASP A 175 22.69 14.44 -16.07
C ASP A 175 21.96 15.63 -15.45
N LYS A 176 22.61 16.79 -15.38
CA LYS A 176 22.01 18.03 -14.88
C LYS A 176 20.75 18.41 -15.65
N ALA A 177 20.78 18.33 -16.98
CA ALA A 177 19.60 18.59 -17.81
C ALA A 177 18.45 17.58 -17.55
N GLN A 178 18.75 16.31 -17.27
CA GLN A 178 17.73 15.33 -16.89
C GLN A 178 17.16 15.61 -15.49
N LEU A 179 18.00 16.02 -14.53
CA LEU A 179 17.60 16.37 -13.18
C LEU A 179 16.74 17.64 -13.16
N ASP A 180 17.08 18.66 -13.96
CA ASP A 180 16.26 19.86 -14.14
C ASP A 180 14.85 19.51 -14.67
N LYS A 181 14.77 18.55 -15.59
CA LYS A 181 13.48 18.03 -16.08
C LYS A 181 12.69 17.36 -14.97
N LEU A 182 13.33 16.52 -14.15
CA LEU A 182 12.69 15.87 -13.01
C LEU A 182 12.25 16.89 -11.96
N ILE A 183 13.02 17.95 -11.69
CA ILE A 183 12.64 19.04 -10.79
C ILE A 183 11.34 19.69 -11.27
N GLY A 184 11.24 20.02 -12.56
CA GLY A 184 9.99 20.55 -13.12
C GLY A 184 8.79 19.61 -12.94
N LEU A 185 9.00 18.30 -13.02
CA LEU A 185 7.95 17.30 -12.80
C LEU A 185 7.56 17.15 -11.33
N ARG A 186 8.52 17.27 -10.41
CA ARG A 186 8.28 17.32 -8.96
C ARG A 186 7.47 18.56 -8.61
N ASP A 187 7.90 19.73 -9.07
CA ASP A 187 7.30 21.01 -8.70
C ASP A 187 5.86 21.15 -9.21
N ALA A 188 5.52 20.43 -10.30
CA ALA A 188 4.15 20.31 -10.77
C ALA A 188 3.23 19.52 -9.80
N ASN A 189 3.78 18.58 -9.01
CA ASN A 189 3.02 17.84 -7.99
C ASN A 189 3.92 17.47 -6.78
N PRO A 190 4.19 18.44 -5.88
CA PRO A 190 5.13 18.24 -4.79
C PRO A 190 4.59 17.26 -3.73
N THR A 191 3.26 17.15 -3.61
CA THR A 191 2.61 16.35 -2.56
C THR A 191 2.96 14.86 -2.66
N TYR A 192 2.95 14.27 -3.86
CA TYR A 192 3.29 12.85 -4.01
C TYR A 192 4.78 12.60 -3.93
N TYR A 193 5.59 13.52 -4.45
CA TYR A 193 7.04 13.41 -4.36
C TYR A 193 7.52 13.39 -2.91
N ALA A 194 6.93 14.22 -2.04
CA ALA A 194 7.24 14.26 -0.61
C ALA A 194 6.90 12.95 0.13
N ARG A 195 6.13 12.05 -0.50
CA ARG A 195 5.73 10.75 0.07
C ARG A 195 6.54 9.57 -0.45
N ILE A 196 7.54 9.81 -1.31
CA ILE A 196 8.38 8.75 -1.87
C ILE A 196 9.22 8.12 -0.75
N GLY A 197 8.92 6.86 -0.42
CA GLY A 197 9.78 6.02 0.41
C GLY A 197 11.10 5.69 -0.29
N HIS A 198 12.13 5.38 0.49
CA HIS A 198 13.45 4.96 -0.02
C HIS A 198 14.01 5.87 -1.13
N TRP A 199 13.74 7.18 -1.04
CA TRP A 199 14.07 8.18 -2.06
C TRP A 199 15.57 8.29 -2.39
N GLN A 200 16.44 7.77 -1.53
CA GLN A 200 17.90 7.81 -1.66
C GLN A 200 18.48 6.80 -2.65
N VAL A 201 17.71 5.79 -3.07
CA VAL A 201 18.17 4.78 -4.02
C VAL A 201 17.47 4.92 -5.37
N PRO A 202 18.16 4.60 -6.48
CA PRO A 202 17.49 4.46 -7.77
C PRO A 202 16.57 3.23 -7.76
N THR A 203 15.75 3.11 -8.79
CA THR A 203 14.78 2.04 -8.92
C THR A 203 15.43 0.66 -8.90
N ILE A 204 14.93 -0.21 -8.02
CA ILE A 204 15.27 -1.65 -7.96
C ILE A 204 14.17 -2.53 -8.60
N TYR A 205 13.07 -1.90 -9.02
CA TYR A 205 11.90 -2.62 -9.52
C TYR A 205 12.13 -3.24 -10.90
N PRO A 206 11.58 -4.45 -11.17
CA PRO A 206 11.72 -5.08 -12.47
C PRO A 206 11.14 -4.25 -13.62
N PRO A 207 11.69 -4.35 -14.85
CA PRO A 207 11.20 -3.61 -16.02
C PRO A 207 9.70 -3.78 -16.30
N MET A 208 9.14 -4.95 -16.01
CA MET A 208 7.70 -5.19 -16.20
C MET A 208 6.84 -4.37 -15.24
N ALA A 209 7.26 -4.19 -13.98
CA ALA A 209 6.57 -3.33 -13.03
C ALA A 209 6.62 -1.88 -13.53
N GLN A 210 7.78 -1.42 -13.96
CA GLN A 210 7.97 -0.08 -14.53
C GLN A 210 7.08 0.17 -15.75
N LEU A 211 6.91 -0.82 -16.63
CA LEU A 211 6.01 -0.70 -17.77
C LEU A 211 4.55 -0.48 -17.35
N VAL A 212 4.07 -1.15 -16.31
CA VAL A 212 2.71 -0.97 -15.78
C VAL A 212 2.50 0.46 -15.28
N PHE A 213 3.46 1.00 -14.51
CA PHE A 213 3.34 2.37 -13.97
C PHE A 213 3.59 3.45 -15.00
N MET A 214 4.43 3.18 -16.01
CA MET A 214 4.56 4.05 -17.18
C MET A 214 3.22 4.17 -17.93
N LEU A 215 2.52 3.05 -18.13
CA LEU A 215 1.18 3.05 -18.74
C LEU A 215 0.16 3.83 -17.88
N SER A 216 0.19 3.67 -16.57
CA SER A 216 -0.64 4.45 -15.65
C SER A 216 -0.36 5.96 -15.77
N ALA A 217 0.92 6.35 -15.80
CA ALA A 217 1.33 7.74 -15.94
C ALA A 217 0.92 8.35 -17.30
N LEU A 218 0.84 7.55 -18.37
CA LEU A 218 0.33 8.00 -19.68
C LEU A 218 -1.17 8.29 -19.66
N LEU A 219 -1.96 7.51 -18.91
CA LEU A 219 -3.41 7.70 -18.80
C LEU A 219 -3.72 8.94 -17.96
N LYS A 220 -3.08 9.06 -16.80
CA LYS A 220 -3.20 10.22 -15.92
C LYS A 220 -1.98 10.28 -15.00
N ALA A 221 -1.10 11.24 -15.27
CA ALA A 221 0.24 11.37 -14.68
C ALA A 221 0.31 11.37 -13.14
N ASP A 222 -0.82 11.60 -12.47
CA ASP A 222 -0.95 11.77 -11.01
C ASP A 222 -2.10 10.95 -10.39
N SER A 223 -2.67 9.99 -11.12
CA SER A 223 -3.80 9.21 -10.62
C SER A 223 -3.34 7.94 -9.92
N ILE A 224 -3.81 7.77 -8.68
CA ILE A 224 -3.69 6.52 -7.91
C ILE A 224 -4.75 5.50 -8.37
N LEU A 225 -5.84 5.99 -8.95
CA LEU A 225 -6.85 5.19 -9.62
C LEU A 225 -6.45 5.09 -11.09
N LEU A 226 -6.17 3.88 -11.56
CA LEU A 226 -6.09 3.58 -13.00
C LEU A 226 -7.24 4.24 -13.78
#